data_AF-A0A3R6A7R2-F1
#
_entry.id   AF-A0A3R6A7R2-F1
#
_cell.length_a   1.000
_cell.length_b   1.000
_cell.length_c   1.000
_cell.angle_alpha   90.00
_cell.angle_beta   90.00
_cell.angle_gamma   90.00
#
_symmetry.space_group_name_H-M   'P 1'
#
loop_
_entity.id
_entity.type
_entity.pdbx_description
1 polymer ?
#
loop_
_entity_poly.entity_id
_entity_poly.type
_entity_poly.pdbx_seq_one_letter_code
_entity_poly.pdbx_strand_id
1 'polypeptide(L)'
;MLEKMKYTWKKIYAYILPTFFTIAYLVYLFCIYEEWIDCKALQDSKQFKDMLQTLVTFMSIILSVFGFLIPSFLGSKGESATLKYFIKYADMKLFAAKLKNIVAVGLVDIFITCILLLTDIMPPIVLNIMLIIWLWLLFFFMCSSYRFISLMISLLLTEKKNFVQKAGNNVSEDVKKKLHQDINSN
;
A
#
# COMPACT_ATOMS: atom_id res chain seq x y z
N MET A 1 20.58 16.69 -8.99
CA MET A 1 19.89 15.90 -10.03
C MET A 1 19.31 14.59 -9.50
N LEU A 2 20.07 13.79 -8.75
CA LEU A 2 19.62 12.55 -8.09
C LEU A 2 18.40 12.69 -7.17
N GLU A 3 18.29 13.79 -6.42
CA GLU A 3 17.14 14.01 -5.52
C GLU A 3 15.83 14.31 -6.27
N LYS A 4 15.89 15.10 -7.34
CA LYS A 4 14.73 15.33 -8.24
C LYS A 4 14.30 14.00 -8.90
N MET A 5 15.25 13.18 -9.33
CA MET A 5 14.97 11.84 -9.86
C MET A 5 14.30 10.92 -8.82
N LYS A 6 14.82 10.85 -7.58
CA LYS A 6 14.19 10.05 -6.51
C LYS A 6 12.76 10.52 -6.18
N TYR A 7 12.53 11.83 -6.21
CA TYR A 7 11.20 12.41 -5.94
C TYR A 7 10.19 12.13 -7.07
N THR A 8 10.62 12.26 -8.33
CA THR A 8 9.80 11.95 -9.51
C THR A 8 9.56 10.45 -9.64
N TRP A 9 10.57 9.62 -9.34
CA TRP A 9 10.44 8.16 -9.29
C TRP A 9 9.40 7.74 -8.26
N LYS A 10 9.44 8.31 -7.04
CA LYS A 10 8.40 8.11 -6.01
C LYS A 10 6.99 8.51 -6.47
N LYS A 11 6.84 9.43 -7.43
CA LYS A 11 5.53 9.82 -7.97
C LYS A 11 4.99 8.83 -9.00
N ILE A 12 5.85 8.31 -9.86
CA ILE A 12 5.48 7.59 -11.09
C ILE A 12 5.59 6.06 -10.93
N TYR A 13 6.41 5.55 -10.01
CA TYR A 13 6.62 4.10 -9.84
C TYR A 13 5.32 3.32 -9.57
N ALA A 14 4.35 3.95 -8.91
CA ALA A 14 3.07 3.33 -8.62
C ALA A 14 2.26 3.00 -9.88
N TYR A 15 2.60 3.58 -11.03
CA TYR A 15 2.01 3.27 -12.34
C TYR A 15 2.99 2.48 -13.23
N ILE A 16 4.29 2.76 -13.16
CA ILE A 16 5.32 2.06 -13.96
C ILE A 16 5.51 0.61 -13.52
N LEU A 17 5.53 0.31 -12.21
CA LEU A 17 5.72 -1.06 -11.74
C LEU A 17 4.56 -1.98 -12.14
N PRO A 18 3.29 -1.61 -11.91
CA PRO A 18 2.16 -2.43 -12.37
C PRO A 18 2.18 -2.65 -13.87
N THR A 19 2.38 -1.59 -14.66
CA THR A 19 2.44 -1.72 -16.12
C THR A 19 3.57 -2.63 -16.58
N PHE A 20 4.77 -2.49 -15.99
CA PHE A 20 5.90 -3.38 -16.29
C PHE A 20 5.60 -4.84 -15.95
N PHE A 21 5.07 -5.13 -14.76
CA PHE A 21 4.74 -6.50 -14.36
C PHE A 21 3.64 -7.11 -15.24
N THR A 22 2.61 -6.33 -15.58
CA THR A 22 1.55 -6.81 -16.48
C THR A 22 2.07 -7.07 -17.89
N ILE A 23 2.95 -6.20 -18.42
CA ILE A 23 3.56 -6.40 -19.74
C ILE A 23 4.49 -7.62 -19.71
N ALA A 24 5.30 -7.78 -18.67
CA ALA A 24 6.17 -8.93 -18.51
C ALA A 24 5.38 -10.24 -18.45
N TYR A 25 4.25 -10.26 -17.74
CA TYR A 25 3.34 -11.39 -17.69
C TYR A 25 2.70 -11.70 -19.05
N LEU A 26 2.26 -10.67 -19.78
CA LEU A 26 1.71 -10.83 -21.14
C LEU A 26 2.77 -11.35 -22.13
N VAL A 27 4.01 -10.87 -22.05
CA VAL A 27 5.14 -11.34 -22.87
C VAL A 27 5.48 -12.80 -22.52
N TYR A 28 5.48 -13.17 -21.24
CA TYR A 28 5.68 -14.54 -20.80
C TYR A 28 4.61 -15.49 -21.37
N LEU A 29 3.33 -15.10 -21.31
CA LEU A 29 2.25 -15.89 -21.90
C LEU A 29 2.38 -16.01 -23.42
N PHE A 30 2.77 -14.93 -24.11
CA PHE A 30 2.99 -14.94 -25.55
C PHE A 30 4.15 -15.85 -25.98
N CYS A 31 5.24 -15.88 -25.20
CA CYS A 31 6.41 -16.72 -25.48
C CYS A 31 6.17 -18.23 -25.25
N ILE A 32 5.21 -18.61 -24.41
CA ILE A 32 4.97 -20.03 -24.09
C ILE A 32 3.88 -20.66 -24.94
N TYR A 33 2.84 -19.91 -25.30
CA TYR A 33 1.64 -20.49 -25.89
C TYR A 33 1.51 -20.32 -27.41
N GLU A 34 2.39 -19.55 -28.08
CA GLU A 34 2.47 -19.27 -29.55
C GLU A 34 1.15 -18.84 -30.26
N GLU A 35 0.01 -18.92 -29.60
CA GLU A 35 -1.31 -18.45 -30.02
C GLU A 35 -1.81 -17.30 -29.12
N TRP A 36 -2.95 -16.71 -29.51
CA TRP A 36 -3.63 -15.62 -28.80
C TRP A 36 -3.72 -15.88 -27.30
N ILE A 37 -3.22 -14.92 -26.50
CA ILE A 37 -3.19 -14.87 -25.02
C ILE A 37 -4.28 -15.77 -24.39
N ASP A 38 -3.94 -17.03 -24.14
CA ASP A 38 -4.87 -17.98 -23.54
C ASP A 38 -4.51 -18.13 -22.05
N CYS A 39 -5.22 -17.40 -21.19
CA CYS A 39 -5.04 -17.50 -19.74
C CYS A 39 -5.61 -18.81 -19.15
N LYS A 40 -6.05 -19.77 -19.98
CA LYS A 40 -6.51 -21.10 -19.56
C LYS A 40 -5.53 -21.81 -18.63
N ALA A 41 -4.23 -21.66 -18.84
CA ALA A 41 -3.21 -22.27 -17.97
C ALA A 41 -3.29 -21.82 -16.50
N LEU A 42 -3.70 -20.56 -16.28
CA LEU A 42 -3.91 -20.03 -14.93
C LEU A 42 -5.28 -20.47 -14.37
N GLN A 43 -6.29 -20.61 -15.22
CA GLN A 43 -7.67 -20.99 -14.87
C GLN A 43 -7.78 -22.48 -14.50
N ASP A 44 -7.11 -23.35 -15.26
CA ASP A 44 -7.10 -24.80 -15.05
C ASP A 44 -6.24 -25.20 -13.84
N SER A 45 -5.50 -24.25 -13.26
CA SER A 45 -4.79 -24.48 -12.02
C SER A 45 -5.77 -24.78 -10.90
N LYS A 46 -5.59 -25.93 -10.26
CA LYS A 46 -6.36 -26.32 -9.07
C LYS A 46 -6.29 -25.29 -7.94
N GLN A 47 -5.26 -24.45 -7.93
CA GLN A 47 -5.02 -23.44 -6.91
C GLN A 47 -5.57 -22.06 -7.28
N PHE A 48 -6.19 -21.88 -8.45
CA PHE A 48 -6.67 -20.58 -8.91
C PHE A 48 -7.68 -19.96 -7.93
N LYS A 49 -8.67 -20.74 -7.49
CA LYS A 49 -9.68 -20.31 -6.52
C LYS A 49 -9.06 -19.91 -5.17
N ASP A 50 -8.14 -20.73 -4.67
CA ASP A 50 -7.44 -20.48 -3.40
C ASP A 50 -6.56 -19.22 -3.48
N MET A 51 -5.93 -18.99 -4.63
CA MET A 51 -5.15 -17.78 -4.91
C MET A 51 -6.06 -16.53 -4.86
N LEU A 52 -7.20 -16.55 -5.54
CA LEU A 52 -8.14 -15.43 -5.53
C LEU A 52 -8.65 -15.15 -4.11
N GLN A 53 -9.02 -16.18 -3.34
CA GLN A 53 -9.46 -16.03 -1.95
C GLN A 53 -8.36 -15.43 -1.07
N THR A 54 -7.14 -15.95 -1.18
CA THR A 54 -5.98 -15.44 -0.43
C THR A 54 -5.71 -13.97 -0.74
N LEU A 55 -5.87 -13.56 -2.01
CA LEU A 55 -5.70 -12.17 -2.43
C LEU A 55 -6.81 -11.26 -1.91
N VAL A 56 -8.07 -11.72 -1.87
CA VAL A 56 -9.16 -10.97 -1.20
C VAL A 56 -8.84 -10.75 0.28
N THR A 57 -8.35 -11.78 0.98
CA THR A 57 -7.93 -11.65 2.39
C THR A 57 -6.81 -10.63 2.54
N PHE A 58 -5.78 -10.73 1.71
CA PHE A 58 -4.66 -9.78 1.73
C PHE A 58 -5.11 -8.33 1.48
N MET A 59 -5.96 -8.09 0.47
CA MET A 59 -6.51 -6.76 0.19
C MET A 59 -7.35 -6.23 1.36
N SER A 60 -8.15 -7.09 1.98
CA SER A 60 -8.96 -6.73 3.15
C SER A 60 -8.10 -6.31 4.35
N ILE A 61 -6.95 -6.97 4.57
CA ILE A 61 -5.98 -6.57 5.60
C ILE A 61 -5.46 -5.16 5.32
N ILE A 62 -5.08 -4.86 4.08
CA ILE A 62 -4.59 -3.52 3.69
C ILE A 62 -5.67 -2.46 3.92
N LEU A 63 -6.92 -2.71 3.52
CA LEU A 63 -8.04 -1.81 3.77
C LEU A 63 -8.29 -1.58 5.26
N SER A 64 -8.12 -2.62 6.08
CA SER A 64 -8.23 -2.53 7.54
C SER A 64 -7.12 -1.66 8.13
N VAL A 65 -5.89 -1.77 7.63
CA VAL A 65 -4.78 -0.87 8.00
C VAL A 65 -5.11 0.58 7.68
N PHE A 66 -5.71 0.88 6.51
CA PHE A 66 -6.20 2.22 6.22
C PHE A 66 -7.28 2.67 7.20
N GLY A 67 -8.24 1.79 7.52
CA GLY A 67 -9.30 2.05 8.50
C GLY A 67 -8.76 2.46 9.87
N PHE A 68 -7.61 1.91 10.29
CA PHE A 68 -6.92 2.30 11.52
C PHE A 68 -6.05 3.57 11.36
N LEU A 69 -5.29 3.68 10.27
CA LEU A 69 -4.34 4.79 10.08
C LEU A 69 -5.03 6.14 9.89
N ILE A 70 -6.22 6.16 9.26
CA ILE A 70 -6.94 7.41 8.98
C ILE A 70 -7.38 8.10 10.28
N PRO A 71 -8.13 7.46 11.20
CA PRO A 71 -8.47 8.06 12.49
C PRO A 71 -7.22 8.39 13.32
N SER A 72 -6.19 7.54 13.32
CA SER A 72 -4.95 7.80 14.07
C SER A 72 -4.25 9.08 13.60
N PHE A 73 -4.23 9.33 12.29
CA PHE A 73 -3.69 10.55 11.70
C PHE A 73 -4.56 11.79 11.92
N LEU A 74 -5.89 11.63 11.92
CA LEU A 74 -6.80 12.74 12.19
C LEU A 74 -6.89 13.09 13.69
N GLY A 75 -6.75 12.10 14.57
CA GLY A 75 -6.76 12.27 16.02
C GLY A 75 -5.46 12.88 16.56
N SER A 76 -4.34 12.69 15.87
CA SER A 76 -3.05 13.32 16.19
C SER A 76 -2.94 14.78 15.71
N LYS A 77 -4.03 15.39 15.19
CA LYS A 77 -4.12 16.81 14.82
C LYS A 77 -3.90 17.71 16.05
N GLY A 78 -2.64 17.93 16.41
CA GLY A 78 -2.30 18.72 17.58
C GLY A 78 -0.90 18.47 18.14
N GLU A 79 -0.29 17.32 17.87
CA GLU A 79 0.86 16.86 18.66
C GLU A 79 2.23 17.08 17.98
N SER A 80 2.37 16.86 16.65
CA SER A 80 3.67 17.04 15.97
C SER A 80 3.86 18.36 15.23
N ALA A 81 5.09 18.89 15.27
CA ALA A 81 5.56 19.95 14.37
C ALA A 81 5.56 19.51 12.90
N THR A 82 5.97 18.27 12.59
CA THR A 82 6.02 17.73 11.21
C THR A 82 4.62 17.50 10.63
N LEU A 83 3.69 16.95 11.42
CA LEU A 83 2.30 16.79 11.01
C LEU A 83 1.60 18.13 10.89
N LYS A 84 1.82 19.08 11.82
CA LYS A 84 1.32 20.46 11.69
C LYS A 84 1.85 21.14 10.43
N TYR A 85 3.15 20.97 10.13
CA TYR A 85 3.75 21.49 8.91
C TYR A 85 3.11 20.85 7.67
N PHE A 86 2.96 19.52 7.66
CA PHE A 86 2.27 18.82 6.58
C PHE A 86 0.81 19.27 6.45
N ILE A 87 0.05 19.40 7.54
CA ILE A 87 -1.34 19.87 7.52
C ILE A 87 -1.44 21.32 7.04
N LYS A 88 -0.50 22.17 7.42
CA LYS A 88 -0.51 23.60 7.09
C LYS A 88 -0.13 23.86 5.63
N TYR A 89 0.78 23.07 5.05
CA TYR A 89 1.33 23.33 3.72
C TYR A 89 0.97 22.29 2.66
N ALA A 90 0.52 21.10 3.05
CA ALA A 90 0.06 20.09 2.09
C ALA A 90 -1.41 20.29 1.75
N ASP A 91 -1.74 20.03 0.49
CA ASP A 91 -3.12 20.01 0.03
C ASP A 91 -3.86 18.80 0.61
N MET A 92 -4.61 19.04 1.67
CA MET A 92 -5.42 18.04 2.34
C MET A 92 -6.57 17.51 1.49
N LYS A 93 -7.09 18.30 0.55
CA LYS A 93 -8.10 17.83 -0.40
C LYS A 93 -7.50 16.82 -1.36
N LEU A 94 -6.31 17.11 -1.89
CA LEU A 94 -5.58 16.19 -2.75
C LEU A 94 -5.16 14.91 -1.99
N PHE A 95 -4.74 15.04 -0.73
CA PHE A 95 -4.40 13.90 0.11
C PHE A 95 -5.61 12.97 0.34
N ALA A 96 -6.74 13.55 0.76
CA ALA A 96 -7.99 12.80 0.96
C ALA A 96 -8.51 12.18 -0.35
N ALA A 97 -8.40 12.89 -1.47
CA ALA A 97 -8.78 12.36 -2.78
C ALA A 97 -7.94 11.15 -3.18
N LYS A 98 -6.61 11.20 -2.97
CA LYS A 98 -5.71 10.06 -3.25
C LYS A 98 -6.00 8.86 -2.37
N LEU A 99 -6.26 9.10 -1.09
CA LEU A 99 -6.65 8.06 -0.15
C LEU A 99 -7.97 7.40 -0.56
N LYS A 100 -9.00 8.21 -0.84
CA LYS A 100 -10.29 7.73 -1.32
C LYS A 100 -10.13 6.90 -2.60
N ASN A 101 -9.26 7.34 -3.51
CA ASN A 101 -8.96 6.60 -4.73
C ASN A 101 -8.33 5.23 -4.45
N ILE A 102 -7.36 5.14 -3.53
CA ILE A 102 -6.73 3.86 -3.15
C ILE A 102 -7.78 2.90 -2.56
N VAL A 103 -8.62 3.39 -1.65
CA VAL A 103 -9.70 2.60 -1.04
C VAL A 103 -10.71 2.14 -2.11
N ALA A 104 -11.13 3.04 -3.00
CA ALA A 104 -12.05 2.72 -4.07
C ALA A 104 -11.48 1.65 -5.03
N VAL A 105 -10.20 1.79 -5.41
CA VAL A 105 -9.50 0.81 -6.24
C VAL A 105 -9.44 -0.55 -5.55
N GLY A 106 -9.09 -0.61 -4.26
CA GLY A 106 -9.07 -1.87 -3.51
C GLY A 106 -10.44 -2.54 -3.42
N LEU A 107 -11.52 -1.76 -3.26
CA LEU A 107 -12.89 -2.30 -3.26
C LEU A 107 -13.30 -2.82 -4.64
N VAL A 108 -12.97 -2.09 -5.71
CA VAL A 108 -13.22 -2.54 -7.10
C VAL A 108 -12.43 -3.82 -7.39
N ASP A 109 -11.19 -3.92 -6.93
CA ASP A 109 -10.34 -5.08 -7.14
C ASP A 109 -10.87 -6.32 -6.42
N ILE A 110 -11.34 -6.17 -5.16
CA ILE A 110 -12.06 -7.23 -4.44
C ILE A 110 -13.32 -7.65 -5.21
N PHE A 111 -14.10 -6.69 -5.71
CA PHE A 111 -15.33 -6.99 -6.46
C PHE A 111 -15.04 -7.78 -7.75
N ILE A 112 -14.01 -7.38 -8.51
CA ILE A 112 -13.57 -8.11 -9.70
C ILE A 112 -13.07 -9.51 -9.32
N THR A 113 -12.35 -9.64 -8.20
CA THR A 113 -11.89 -10.95 -7.70
C THR A 113 -13.06 -11.87 -7.38
N CYS A 114 -14.14 -11.34 -6.78
CA CYS A 114 -15.36 -12.10 -6.52
C CYS A 114 -16.04 -12.55 -7.81
N ILE A 115 -16.09 -11.70 -8.84
CA ILE A 115 -16.63 -12.10 -10.15
C ILE A 115 -15.75 -13.19 -10.77
N LEU A 116 -14.42 -13.07 -10.67
CA LEU A 116 -13.47 -14.08 -11.13
C LEU A 116 -13.58 -15.42 -10.39
N LEU A 117 -14.29 -15.52 -9.26
CA LEU A 117 -14.62 -16.83 -8.66
C LEU A 117 -15.72 -17.58 -9.42
N LEU A 118 -16.52 -16.88 -10.23
CA LEU A 118 -17.61 -17.42 -11.07
C LEU A 118 -17.10 -17.77 -12.48
N THR A 119 -15.89 -18.33 -12.57
CA THR A 119 -15.23 -18.69 -13.84
C THR A 119 -16.05 -19.65 -14.71
N ASP A 120 -16.90 -20.46 -14.10
CA ASP A 120 -17.71 -21.50 -14.71
C ASP A 120 -18.85 -20.98 -15.60
N ILE A 121 -19.30 -19.74 -15.39
CA ILE A 121 -20.45 -19.14 -16.09
C ILE A 121 -19.99 -18.15 -17.17
N MET A 122 -18.69 -17.78 -17.20
CA MET A 122 -18.18 -16.73 -18.07
C MET A 122 -17.53 -17.25 -19.36
N PRO A 123 -17.73 -16.54 -20.50
CA PRO A 123 -17.06 -16.89 -21.73
C PRO A 123 -15.54 -16.63 -21.63
N PRO A 124 -14.68 -17.48 -22.24
CA PRO A 124 -13.22 -17.42 -22.06
C PRO A 124 -12.59 -16.07 -22.41
N ILE A 125 -13.09 -15.39 -23.44
CA ILE A 125 -12.58 -14.08 -23.89
C ILE A 125 -12.80 -13.01 -22.81
N VAL A 126 -14.00 -12.99 -22.20
CA VAL A 126 -14.32 -12.01 -21.15
C VAL A 126 -13.48 -12.28 -19.91
N LEU A 127 -13.29 -13.54 -19.57
CA LEU A 127 -12.49 -13.97 -18.42
C LEU A 127 -11.02 -13.56 -18.60
N ASN A 128 -10.44 -13.75 -19.79
CA ASN A 128 -9.05 -13.34 -20.07
C ASN A 128 -8.87 -11.82 -19.95
N ILE A 129 -9.80 -11.03 -20.49
CA ILE A 129 -9.78 -9.56 -20.35
C ILE A 129 -9.89 -9.15 -18.88
N MET A 130 -10.82 -9.75 -18.13
CA MET A 130 -10.98 -9.47 -16.70
C MET A 130 -9.74 -9.82 -15.90
N LEU A 131 -9.07 -10.94 -16.18
CA LEU A 131 -7.82 -11.34 -15.52
C LEU A 131 -6.70 -10.32 -15.74
N ILE A 132 -6.55 -9.80 -16.97
CA ILE A 132 -5.52 -8.80 -17.28
C ILE A 132 -5.80 -7.49 -16.52
N ILE A 133 -7.04 -7.03 -16.55
CA ILE A 133 -7.46 -5.81 -15.83
C ILE A 133 -7.27 -6.00 -14.32
N TRP A 134 -7.67 -7.14 -13.80
CA TRP A 134 -7.54 -7.51 -12.39
C TRP A 134 -6.08 -7.53 -11.94
N LEU A 135 -5.19 -8.21 -12.66
CA LEU A 135 -3.75 -8.22 -12.34
C LEU A 135 -3.17 -6.81 -12.31
N TRP A 136 -3.55 -5.96 -13.28
CA TRP A 136 -3.10 -4.58 -13.31
C TRP A 136 -3.58 -3.79 -12.09
N LEU A 137 -4.87 -3.91 -11.75
CA LEU A 137 -5.46 -3.26 -10.58
C LEU A 137 -4.83 -3.73 -9.28
N LEU A 138 -4.57 -5.02 -9.15
CA LEU A 138 -3.92 -5.63 -8.00
C LEU A 138 -2.53 -5.03 -7.76
N PHE A 139 -1.66 -5.02 -8.78
CA PHE A 139 -0.33 -4.44 -8.64
C PHE A 139 -0.39 -2.93 -8.37
N PHE A 140 -1.32 -2.22 -9.03
CA PHE A 140 -1.55 -0.79 -8.82
C PHE A 140 -1.99 -0.50 -7.38
N PHE A 141 -2.90 -1.30 -6.84
CA PHE A 141 -3.37 -1.23 -5.46
C PHE A 141 -2.24 -1.50 -4.48
N MET A 142 -1.44 -2.56 -4.68
CA MET A 142 -0.30 -2.88 -3.81
C MET A 142 0.71 -1.73 -3.75
N CYS A 143 1.14 -1.23 -4.91
CA CYS A 143 2.15 -0.17 -4.99
C CYS A 143 1.65 1.13 -4.36
N SER A 144 0.40 1.50 -4.65
CA SER A 144 -0.22 2.73 -4.12
C SER A 144 -0.44 2.62 -2.62
N SER A 145 -0.86 1.44 -2.14
CA SER A 145 -1.09 1.19 -0.72
C SER A 145 0.19 1.24 0.08
N TYR A 146 1.22 0.52 -0.35
CA TYR A 146 2.54 0.55 0.28
C TYR A 146 3.09 1.98 0.38
N ARG A 147 2.99 2.75 -0.71
CA ARG A 147 3.42 4.15 -0.75
C ARG A 147 2.74 4.99 0.33
N PHE A 148 1.41 4.86 0.42
CA PHE A 148 0.61 5.71 1.29
C PHE A 148 0.80 5.31 2.75
N ILE A 149 0.78 4.01 3.05
CA ILE A 149 1.05 3.48 4.39
C ILE A 149 2.45 3.92 4.86
N SER A 150 3.48 3.78 4.01
CA SER A 150 4.85 4.21 4.33
C SER A 150 4.92 5.71 4.63
N LEU A 151 4.20 6.55 3.87
CA LEU A 151 4.13 7.99 4.11
C LEU A 151 3.48 8.30 5.46
N MET A 152 2.31 7.69 5.75
CA MET A 152 1.60 7.91 7.01
C MET A 152 2.41 7.45 8.21
N ILE A 153 2.99 6.25 8.15
CA ILE A 153 3.86 5.72 9.20
C ILE A 153 5.07 6.63 9.39
N SER A 154 5.70 7.12 8.33
CA SER A 154 6.84 8.03 8.45
C SER A 154 6.44 9.33 9.14
N LEU A 155 5.29 9.91 8.78
CA LEU A 155 4.79 11.13 9.42
C LEU A 155 4.50 10.92 10.91
N LEU A 156 3.95 9.76 11.29
CA LEU A 156 3.64 9.42 12.68
C LEU A 156 4.87 8.98 13.50
N LEU A 157 5.86 8.30 12.91
CA LEU A 157 7.04 7.76 13.61
C LEU A 157 8.24 8.71 13.66
N THR A 158 8.47 9.52 12.63
CA THR A 158 9.52 10.56 12.69
C THR A 158 9.27 11.52 13.86
N GLU A 159 8.01 11.67 14.26
CA GLU A 159 7.63 12.35 15.50
C GLU A 159 8.06 11.60 16.77
N LYS A 160 7.75 10.30 16.94
CA LYS A 160 8.14 9.55 18.15
C LYS A 160 9.63 9.65 18.43
N LYS A 161 10.47 9.56 17.38
CA LYS A 161 11.92 9.68 17.53
C LYS A 161 12.35 11.08 18.00
N ASN A 162 11.74 12.13 17.46
CA ASN A 162 12.01 13.52 17.85
C ASN A 162 11.44 13.86 19.24
N PHE A 163 10.28 13.32 19.63
CA PHE A 163 9.68 13.54 20.94
C PHE A 163 10.47 12.82 22.05
N VAL A 164 10.86 11.55 21.82
CA VAL A 164 11.74 10.81 22.75
C VAL A 164 13.09 11.50 22.90
N GLN A 165 13.67 12.01 21.80
CA GLN A 165 14.93 12.73 21.83
C GLN A 165 14.82 14.10 22.53
N LYS A 166 13.72 14.83 22.33
CA LYS A 166 13.48 16.13 22.99
C LYS A 166 13.10 15.97 24.46
N ALA A 167 12.32 14.94 24.81
CA ALA A 167 12.05 14.57 26.20
C ALA A 167 13.34 14.12 26.91
N GLY A 168 14.16 13.28 26.27
CA GLY A 168 15.46 12.87 26.79
C GLY A 168 16.47 14.02 26.96
N ASN A 169 16.38 15.07 26.13
CA ASN A 169 17.22 16.27 26.26
C ASN A 169 16.70 17.27 27.30
N ASN A 170 15.42 17.23 27.66
CA ASN A 170 14.80 18.12 28.67
C ASN A 170 14.76 17.52 30.08
N VAL A 171 15.12 16.25 30.25
CA VAL A 171 15.32 15.65 31.57
C VAL A 171 16.71 16.06 32.05
N SER A 172 16.77 16.82 33.17
CA SER A 172 18.02 17.22 33.83
C SER A 172 18.93 15.99 34.03
N GLU A 173 20.23 16.14 33.77
CA GLU A 173 21.24 15.08 33.91
C GLU A 173 21.22 14.40 35.29
N ASP A 174 20.75 15.11 36.32
CA ASP A 174 20.58 14.59 37.68
C ASP A 174 19.47 13.53 37.80
N VAL A 175 18.41 13.62 36.99
CA VAL A 175 17.30 12.66 36.97
C VAL A 175 17.68 11.41 36.18
N LYS A 176 18.48 11.56 35.12
CA LYS A 176 19.04 10.41 34.38
C LYS A 176 20.00 9.60 35.23
N LYS A 177 20.84 10.27 36.03
CA LYS A 177 21.78 9.60 36.95
C LYS A 177 21.05 8.84 38.06
N LYS A 178 19.96 9.40 38.62
CA LYS A 178 19.13 8.69 39.61
C LYS A 178 18.45 7.45 39.03
N LEU A 179 17.84 7.56 37.84
CA LEU A 179 17.23 6.39 37.18
C LEU A 179 18.23 5.27 36.89
N HIS A 180 19.46 5.61 36.50
CA HIS A 180 20.51 4.61 36.26
C HIS A 180 21.05 3.98 37.56
N GLN A 181 21.01 4.68 38.69
CA GLN A 181 21.33 4.11 40.00
C GLN A 181 20.23 3.15 40.47
N ASP A 182 18.96 3.52 40.32
CA ASP A 182 17.81 2.71 40.76
C ASP A 182 17.64 1.41 39.96
N ILE A 183 18.07 1.37 38.70
CA ILE A 183 18.05 0.16 37.85
C ILE A 183 19.19 -0.80 38.20
N ASN A 184 20.32 -0.31 38.71
CA ASN A 184 21.50 -1.12 39.07
C ASN A 184 21.56 -1.50 40.56
N SER A 185 20.64 -1.00 41.39
CA SER A 185 20.51 -1.32 42.81
C SER A 185 19.45 -2.39 43.13
N ASN A 186 18.84 -2.99 42.10
CA ASN A 186 18.05 -4.22 42.17
C ASN A 186 18.78 -5.34 41.40
#